data_AF-A0A6G1SP25-F1
#
_entry.id   AF-A0A6G1SP25-F1
#
_cell.length_a   1.000
_cell.length_b   1.000
_cell.length_c   1.000
_cell.angle_alpha   90.00
_cell.angle_beta   90.00
_cell.angle_gamma   90.00
#
_symmetry.space_group_name_H-M   'P 1'
#
loop_
_entity.id
_entity.type
_entity.pdbx_description
1 polymer ?
#
loop_
_entity_poly.entity_id
_entity_poly.type
_entity_poly.pdbx_seq_one_letter_code
_entity_poly.pdbx_strand_id
1 'polypeptide(L)'
;MDLDDYDLVTKKPLKALVAEQKTKNKKKKRLIQDDPLAGVSNESKTIVITATKAEQAFKSKQEKIAEKRILKKAQKTHKQRVEEFNKHLDSLSEHYDIPKVSWTK
;
A
#
# COMPACT_ATOMS: atom_id res chain seq x y z
N MET A 1 11.13 -9.38 -10.20
CA MET A 1 10.81 -8.45 -9.11
C MET A 1 9.54 -7.76 -9.54
N ASP A 2 8.39 -8.26 -9.09
CA ASP A 2 7.10 -7.67 -9.45
C ASP A 2 6.93 -6.38 -8.62
N LEU A 3 6.81 -5.24 -9.30
CA LEU A 3 6.56 -3.95 -8.68
C LEU A 3 5.15 -3.97 -8.07
N ASP A 4 5.04 -3.76 -6.77
CA ASP A 4 3.75 -3.73 -6.07
C ASP A 4 3.04 -2.39 -6.38
N ASP A 5 1.70 -2.39 -6.47
CA ASP A 5 0.87 -1.20 -6.80
C ASP A 5 1.15 0.03 -5.91
N TYR A 6 1.71 -0.17 -4.71
CA TYR A 6 2.08 0.89 -3.78
C TYR A 6 3.39 1.61 -4.13
N ASP A 7 4.26 1.00 -4.93
CA ASP A 7 5.53 1.60 -5.36
C ASP A 7 5.32 2.63 -6.47
N LEU A 8 4.18 2.59 -7.16
CA LEU A 8 3.78 3.55 -8.20
C LEU A 8 3.12 4.82 -7.66
N VAL A 9 2.89 4.91 -6.33
CA VAL A 9 2.25 6.08 -5.73
C VAL A 9 3.23 7.26 -5.70
N THR A 10 2.99 8.24 -6.58
CA THR A 10 3.70 9.52 -6.56
C THR A 10 3.43 10.24 -5.23
N LYS A 11 4.47 10.41 -4.41
CA LYS A 11 4.40 11.11 -3.11
C LYS A 11 4.33 12.63 -3.33
N LYS A 12 3.20 13.12 -3.82
CA LYS A 12 2.94 14.56 -3.89
C LYS A 12 2.60 15.08 -2.49
N PRO A 13 3.15 16.22 -2.05
CA PRO A 13 2.82 16.79 -0.75
C PRO A 13 1.37 17.27 -0.75
N LEU A 14 0.58 16.81 0.24
CA LEU A 14 -0.77 17.32 0.50
C LEU A 14 -0.65 18.76 0.99
N LYS A 15 -1.34 19.69 0.31
CA LYS A 15 -1.46 21.09 0.76
C LYS A 15 -2.47 21.13 1.91
N ALA A 16 -1.99 21.35 3.14
CA ALA A 16 -2.86 21.61 4.28
C ALA A 16 -3.48 23.00 4.15
N LEU A 17 -4.81 23.10 4.25
CA LEU A 17 -5.50 24.36 4.48
C LEU A 17 -5.25 24.79 5.93
N VAL A 18 -4.86 26.05 6.08
CA VAL A 18 -4.20 26.64 7.25
C VAL A 18 -5.12 26.72 8.47
N ALA A 19 -4.66 26.19 9.60
CA ALA A 19 -4.97 26.72 10.93
C ALA A 19 -3.64 27.10 11.60
N GLU A 20 -3.51 28.38 11.89
CA GLU A 20 -2.29 29.06 12.28
C GLU A 20 -1.85 28.68 13.70
N GLN A 21 -0.74 27.94 13.84
CA GLN A 21 0.04 27.90 15.09
C GLN A 21 1.54 28.00 14.79
N LYS A 22 2.14 29.08 15.28
CA LYS A 22 3.57 29.40 15.14
C LYS A 22 4.41 28.43 15.98
N THR A 23 5.33 27.69 15.35
CA THR A 23 6.45 27.05 16.05
C THR A 23 7.76 27.21 15.28
N LYS A 24 8.84 27.37 16.05
CA LYS A 24 10.13 27.93 15.67
C LYS A 24 10.92 27.04 14.69
N ASN A 25 11.56 27.71 13.73
CA ASN A 25 12.46 27.16 12.71
C ASN A 25 13.55 26.23 13.29
N LYS A 26 13.60 24.99 12.82
CA LYS A 26 14.84 24.19 12.76
C LYS A 26 15.03 23.73 11.33
N LYS A 27 15.93 24.41 10.60
CA LYS A 27 16.32 24.11 9.22
C LYS A 27 16.78 22.65 9.13
N LYS A 28 15.91 21.76 8.64
CA LYS A 28 16.30 20.43 8.18
C LYS A 28 16.68 20.55 6.71
N LYS A 29 18.00 20.49 6.47
CA LYS A 29 18.62 20.46 5.14
C LYS A 29 18.07 19.23 4.41
N ARG A 30 17.24 19.43 3.37
CA ARG A 30 16.80 18.36 2.47
C ARG A 30 18.02 17.94 1.67
N LEU A 31 18.55 16.74 1.93
CA LEU A 31 19.56 16.13 1.07
C LEU A 31 18.85 15.39 -0.05
N ILE A 32 19.36 15.65 -1.23
CA ILE A 32 18.87 15.32 -2.56
C ILE A 32 18.74 13.80 -2.72
N GLN A 33 17.63 13.36 -3.31
CA GLN A 33 17.53 12.03 -3.91
C GLN A 33 18.20 12.12 -5.27
N ASP A 34 19.39 11.55 -5.39
CA ASP A 34 19.95 11.15 -6.67
C ASP A 34 20.58 9.77 -6.44
N ASP A 35 20.10 8.77 -7.19
CA ASP A 35 20.85 7.52 -7.40
C ASP A 35 22.24 7.86 -7.95
N PRO A 36 23.29 7.15 -7.51
CA PRO A 36 24.03 6.41 -8.53
C PRO A 36 24.57 5.06 -8.02
N LEU A 37 24.22 4.01 -8.76
CA LEU A 37 25.06 2.82 -8.84
C LEU A 37 26.22 3.11 -9.79
N ALA A 38 27.42 3.33 -9.25
CA ALA A 38 28.72 2.87 -9.76
C ALA A 38 29.87 3.78 -9.28
N GLY A 39 30.73 3.19 -8.44
CA GLY A 39 32.17 3.45 -8.33
C GLY A 39 32.66 4.88 -8.13
N VAL A 40 33.17 5.19 -6.93
CA VAL A 40 34.51 5.75 -6.67
C VAL A 40 34.71 5.86 -5.16
N SER A 41 35.86 5.38 -4.70
CA SER A 41 36.33 5.31 -3.32
C SER A 41 36.42 6.66 -2.63
N ASN A 42 35.74 6.82 -1.49
CA ASN A 42 36.10 7.76 -0.43
C ASN A 42 35.59 7.26 0.92
N GLU A 43 36.50 7.12 1.88
CA GLU A 43 36.24 6.75 3.28
C GLU A 43 35.33 7.79 3.94
N SER A 44 34.04 7.63 3.73
CA SER A 44 33.00 8.35 4.46
C SER A 44 32.32 7.33 5.36
N LYS A 45 32.41 7.56 6.67
CA LYS A 45 31.77 6.74 7.70
C LYS A 45 30.36 6.38 7.23
N THR A 46 30.17 5.12 6.86
CA THR A 46 28.88 4.58 6.46
C THR A 46 27.99 4.69 7.68
N ILE A 47 27.15 5.72 7.72
CA ILE A 47 26.09 5.82 8.73
C ILE A 47 25.13 4.70 8.38
N VAL A 48 25.33 3.54 9.00
CA VAL A 48 24.39 2.42 8.91
C VAL A 48 23.12 2.90 9.59
N ILE A 49 22.15 3.35 8.79
CA ILE A 49 20.83 3.70 9.28
C ILE A 49 20.16 2.38 9.67
N THR A 50 20.31 2.01 10.94
CA THR A 50 19.64 0.84 11.50
C THR A 50 18.14 1.12 11.56
N ALA A 51 17.34 0.19 11.04
CA ALA A 51 15.89 0.28 11.12
C ALA A 51 15.43 0.48 12.57
N THR A 52 14.42 1.33 12.76
CA THR A 52 13.80 1.53 14.06
C THR A 52 13.11 0.25 14.54
N LYS A 53 12.92 0.09 15.86
CA LYS A 53 12.21 -1.07 16.42
C LYS A 53 10.82 -1.27 15.80
N ALA A 54 10.13 -0.17 15.49
CA ALA A 54 8.83 -0.19 14.83
C ALA A 54 8.93 -0.72 13.38
N GLU A 55 9.93 -0.30 12.63
CA GLU A 55 10.17 -0.78 11.26
C GLU A 55 10.56 -2.26 11.24
N GLN A 56 11.38 -2.72 12.18
CA GLN A 56 11.73 -4.13 12.32
C GLN A 56 10.49 -4.99 12.62
N ALA A 57 9.64 -4.56 13.56
CA ALA A 57 8.39 -5.25 13.88
C ALA A 57 7.42 -5.28 12.69
N PHE A 58 7.33 -4.19 11.93
CA PHE A 58 6.49 -4.12 10.74
C PHE A 58 6.98 -5.06 9.63
N LYS A 59 8.28 -5.11 9.36
CA LYS A 59 8.88 -6.04 8.38
C LYS A 59 8.59 -7.50 8.72
N SER A 60 8.82 -7.90 9.97
CA SER A 60 8.49 -9.26 10.43
C SER A 60 7.01 -9.58 10.27
N LYS A 61 6.12 -8.61 10.49
CA LYS A 61 4.67 -8.77 10.27
C LYS A 61 4.34 -8.89 8.77
N GLN A 62 4.97 -8.09 7.91
CA GLN A 62 4.79 -8.17 6.47
C GLN A 62 5.22 -9.53 5.92
N GLU A 63 6.38 -10.05 6.33
CA GLU A 63 6.88 -11.37 5.93
C GLU A 63 5.85 -12.46 6.24
N LYS A 64 5.35 -12.50 7.49
CA LYS A 64 4.29 -13.43 7.91
C LYS A 64 3.00 -13.31 7.10
N ILE A 65 2.64 -12.11 6.67
CA ILE A 65 1.45 -11.87 5.85
C ILE A 65 1.70 -12.28 4.39
N ALA A 66 2.90 -12.02 3.88
CA ALA A 66 3.30 -12.35 2.52
C ALA A 66 3.25 -13.86 2.30
N GLU A 67 3.81 -14.66 3.21
CA GLU A 67 3.73 -16.13 3.16
C GLU A 67 2.29 -16.63 3.05
N LYS A 68 1.39 -16.10 3.89
CA LYS A 68 -0.03 -16.44 3.88
C LYS A 68 -0.71 -16.02 2.58
N ARG A 69 -0.36 -14.85 2.03
CA ARG A 69 -0.90 -14.35 0.76
C ARG A 69 -0.42 -15.20 -0.42
N ILE A 70 0.86 -15.56 -0.45
CA ILE A 70 1.46 -16.42 -1.47
C ILE A 70 0.76 -17.77 -1.47
N LEU A 71 0.62 -18.40 -0.30
CA LEU A 71 -0.09 -19.68 -0.17
C LEU A 71 -1.54 -19.59 -0.67
N LYS A 72 -2.29 -18.56 -0.26
CA LYS A 72 -3.68 -18.35 -0.73
C LYS A 72 -3.79 -18.11 -2.23
N LYS A 73 -2.87 -17.33 -2.83
CA LYS A 73 -2.86 -17.07 -4.28
C LYS A 73 -2.51 -18.35 -5.06
N ALA A 74 -1.57 -19.15 -4.55
CA ALA A 74 -1.14 -20.40 -5.17
C ALA A 74 -2.21 -21.50 -5.09
N GLN A 75 -3.08 -21.49 -4.06
CA GLN A 75 -4.15 -22.48 -3.88
C GLN A 75 -5.19 -22.51 -4.99
N LYS A 76 -5.46 -21.38 -5.66
CA LYS A 76 -6.55 -21.26 -6.65
C LYS A 76 -6.02 -20.89 -8.03
N THR A 77 -6.37 -21.71 -9.01
CA THR A 77 -6.14 -21.39 -10.43
C THR A 77 -6.97 -20.18 -10.86
N HIS A 78 -6.59 -19.52 -11.95
CA HIS A 78 -7.36 -18.39 -12.48
C HIS A 78 -8.80 -18.79 -12.83
N LYS A 79 -8.98 -19.95 -13.48
CA LYS A 79 -10.30 -20.48 -13.83
C LYS A 79 -11.19 -20.66 -12.60
N GLN A 80 -10.67 -21.25 -11.52
CA GLN A 80 -11.43 -21.39 -10.26
C GLN A 80 -11.81 -20.03 -9.66
N ARG A 81 -10.92 -19.03 -9.73
CA ARG A 81 -11.25 -17.67 -9.27
C ARG A 81 -12.36 -17.03 -10.09
N VAL A 82 -12.36 -17.24 -11.41
CA VAL A 82 -13.42 -16.75 -12.30
C VAL A 82 -14.74 -17.47 -12.02
N GLU A 83 -14.72 -18.79 -11.83
CA GLU A 83 -15.90 -19.58 -11.49
C GLU A 83 -16.51 -19.17 -10.15
N GLU A 84 -15.69 -19.00 -9.11
CA GLU A 84 -16.15 -18.49 -7.80
C GLU A 84 -16.73 -17.09 -7.90
N PHE A 85 -16.10 -16.22 -8.70
CA PHE A 85 -16.59 -14.87 -8.93
C PHE A 85 -17.95 -14.88 -9.64
N ASN A 86 -18.11 -15.69 -10.69
CA ASN A 86 -19.38 -15.82 -11.39
C ASN A 86 -20.47 -16.40 -10.49
N LYS A 87 -20.17 -17.45 -9.71
CA LYS A 87 -21.11 -17.99 -8.72
C LYS A 87 -21.52 -16.94 -7.68
N HIS A 88 -20.61 -16.06 -7.29
CA HIS A 88 -20.92 -14.97 -6.37
C HIS A 88 -21.88 -13.96 -7.02
N LEU A 89 -21.61 -13.55 -8.27
CA LEU A 89 -22.49 -12.65 -9.01
C LEU A 89 -23.88 -13.24 -9.23
N ASP A 90 -23.97 -14.52 -9.57
CA ASP A 90 -25.26 -15.22 -9.74
C ASP A 90 -26.08 -15.27 -8.44
N SER A 91 -25.40 -15.26 -7.29
CA SER A 91 -26.04 -15.24 -5.97
C SER A 91 -26.42 -13.84 -5.50
N LEU A 92 -25.92 -12.77 -6.13
CA LEU A 92 -26.25 -11.41 -5.72
C LEU A 92 -27.64 -11.02 -6.23
N SER A 93 -28.40 -10.34 -5.39
CA SER A 93 -29.70 -9.81 -5.77
C SER A 93 -29.52 -8.73 -6.85
N GLU A 94 -30.36 -8.78 -7.88
CA GLU A 94 -30.43 -7.72 -8.89
C GLU A 94 -30.94 -6.40 -8.28
N HIS A 95 -31.80 -6.49 -7.25
CA HIS A 95 -32.40 -5.35 -6.59
C HIS A 95 -31.88 -5.20 -5.16
N TYR A 96 -31.36 -4.01 -4.86
CA TYR A 96 -30.82 -3.63 -3.55
C TYR A 96 -31.82 -2.86 -2.68
N ASP A 97 -33.04 -2.63 -3.19
CA ASP A 97 -34.11 -1.92 -2.50
C ASP A 97 -35.42 -2.70 -2.60
N ILE A 98 -36.28 -2.51 -1.61
CA ILE A 98 -37.55 -3.23 -1.52
C ILE A 98 -38.55 -2.53 -2.43
N PRO A 99 -39.25 -3.26 -3.32
CA PRO A 99 -40.26 -2.65 -4.17
C PRO A 99 -41.34 -1.97 -3.31
N LYS A 100 -41.70 -0.74 -3.67
CA LYS A 100 -42.74 0.02 -2.97
C LYS A 100 -44.10 -0.63 -3.25
N VAL A 101 -44.85 -0.93 -2.20
CA VAL A 101 -46.20 -1.50 -2.33
C VAL A 101 -47.20 -0.35 -2.49
N SER A 102 -47.57 -0.02 -3.72
CA SER A 102 -48.77 0.78 -4.00
C SER A 102 -49.95 -0.17 -4.26
N TRP A 103 -51.11 0.12 -3.65
CA TRP A 103 -52.37 -0.57 -3.95
C TRP A 103 -52.91 -0.09 -5.29
N THR A 104 -52.28 -0.46 -6.39
CA THR A 104 -52.81 -0.25 -7.74
C THR A 104 -52.10 -1.19 -8.73
N LYS A 105 -52.91 -1.81 -9.59
CA LYS A 105 -52.57 -2.88 -10.55
C LYS A 105 -51.86 -2.34 -11.78
#